data_AF-A0A0B1RYP9-F1
#
_entry.id   AF-A0A0B1RYP9-F1
#
_cell.length_a   1.000
_cell.length_b   1.000
_cell.length_c   1.000
_cell.angle_alpha   90.00
_cell.angle_beta   90.00
_cell.angle_gamma   90.00
#
_symmetry.space_group_name_H-M   'P 1'
#
loop_
_entity.id
_entity.type
_entity.pdbx_description
1 polymer ?
#
loop_
_entity_poly.entity_id
_entity_poly.type
_entity_poly.pdbx_seq_one_letter_code
_entity_poly.pdbx_strand_id
1 'polypeptide(L)'
;MEIVRLAEAERKPRDEYWDISNLHTNPLLKSADVVIDPYFEGEKRLIYYKDINMKTPLKITYSAFHGVGFLYAKRMIQQFGFPIDHFISVKEQQDPDPDFSTLKFPNPEEGHKVLTLSFKTADANGSSFIIANDPDADRIQIAEKEKECVSFFYFPSI
;
A
#
# COMPACT_ATOMS: atom_id res chain seq x y z
N MET A 1 -16.24 -28.70 -8.23
CA MET A 1 -17.11 -28.05 -7.22
C MET A 1 -18.03 -27.09 -7.96
N GLU A 2 -19.31 -26.95 -7.59
CA GLU A 2 -20.29 -26.16 -8.36
C GLU A 2 -19.84 -24.72 -8.65
N ILE A 3 -19.08 -24.11 -7.73
CA ILE A 3 -18.48 -22.78 -7.89
C ILE A 3 -17.51 -22.72 -9.09
N VAL A 4 -16.66 -23.73 -9.26
CA VAL A 4 -15.71 -23.80 -10.39
C VAL A 4 -16.46 -23.99 -11.71
N ARG A 5 -17.50 -24.83 -11.70
CA ARG A 5 -18.36 -25.08 -12.87
C ARG A 5 -19.09 -23.81 -13.31
N LEU A 6 -19.63 -23.04 -12.36
CA LEU A 6 -20.31 -21.76 -12.64
C LEU A 6 -19.32 -20.68 -13.12
N ALA A 7 -18.14 -20.57 -12.52
CA ALA A 7 -17.10 -19.63 -12.96
C ALA A 7 -16.56 -19.94 -14.37
N GLU A 8 -16.49 -21.22 -14.75
CA GLU A 8 -16.10 -21.64 -16.09
C GLU A 8 -17.21 -21.43 -17.13
N ALA A 9 -18.48 -21.59 -16.73
CA ALA A 9 -19.65 -21.44 -17.61
C ALA A 9 -20.07 -19.98 -17.83
N GLU A 10 -20.01 -19.13 -16.81
CA GLU A 10 -20.31 -17.69 -16.87
C GLU A 10 -19.06 -16.90 -16.44
N ARG A 11 -18.12 -16.71 -17.36
CA ARG A 11 -16.83 -16.02 -17.09
C ARG A 11 -16.97 -14.55 -16.67
N LYS A 12 -18.13 -13.93 -16.88
CA LYS A 12 -18.39 -12.54 -16.50
C LYS A 12 -19.37 -12.52 -15.33
N PRO A 13 -19.04 -11.79 -14.24
CA PRO A 13 -20.01 -11.51 -13.19
C PRO A 13 -21.27 -10.88 -13.78
N ARG A 14 -22.43 -11.21 -13.20
CA ARG A 14 -23.71 -10.62 -13.61
C ARG A 14 -23.72 -9.14 -13.24
N ASP A 15 -24.34 -8.31 -14.09
CA ASP A 15 -24.43 -6.87 -13.84
C ASP A 15 -25.12 -6.54 -12.51
N GLU A 16 -26.08 -7.38 -12.10
CA GLU A 16 -26.78 -7.28 -10.81
C GLU A 16 -25.85 -7.37 -9.58
N TYR A 17 -24.67 -8.00 -9.70
CA TYR A 17 -23.70 -8.09 -8.59
C TYR A 17 -22.99 -6.76 -8.33
N TRP A 18 -22.99 -5.86 -9.31
CA TRP A 18 -22.42 -4.52 -9.19
C TRP A 18 -23.45 -3.48 -8.74
N ASP A 19 -24.73 -3.85 -8.63
CA ASP A 19 -25.78 -2.97 -8.13
C ASP A 19 -25.67 -2.80 -6.60
N ILE A 20 -24.97 -1.75 -6.21
CA ILE A 20 -24.80 -1.36 -4.81
C ILE A 20 -25.88 -0.39 -4.31
N SER A 21 -26.94 -0.13 -5.08
CA SER A 21 -27.98 0.87 -4.74
C SER A 21 -28.61 0.66 -3.37
N ASN A 22 -28.83 -0.59 -2.98
CA ASN A 22 -29.43 -0.96 -1.70
C ASN A 22 -28.40 -1.32 -0.62
N LEU A 23 -27.10 -1.29 -0.93
CA LEU A 23 -26.04 -1.74 -0.01
C LEU A 23 -26.09 -0.98 1.32
N HIS A 24 -26.24 0.35 1.25
CA HIS A 24 -26.33 1.22 2.42
C HIS A 24 -27.57 1.02 3.30
N THR A 25 -28.62 0.39 2.76
CA THR A 25 -29.86 0.10 3.50
C THR A 25 -29.83 -1.26 4.20
N ASN A 26 -28.84 -2.10 3.89
CA ASN A 26 -28.76 -3.44 4.44
C ASN A 26 -28.34 -3.40 5.91
N PRO A 27 -29.12 -3.97 6.86
CA PRO A 27 -28.78 -3.96 8.28
C PRO A 27 -27.49 -4.72 8.62
N LEU A 28 -26.99 -5.55 7.70
CA LEU A 28 -25.71 -6.25 7.83
C LEU A 28 -24.52 -5.41 7.37
N LEU A 29 -24.74 -4.32 6.62
CA LEU A 29 -23.66 -3.40 6.26
C LEU A 29 -23.23 -2.64 7.52
N LYS A 30 -22.03 -2.96 8.01
CA LYS A 30 -21.36 -2.21 9.05
C LYS A 30 -20.10 -1.60 8.46
N SER A 31 -20.01 -0.27 8.47
CA SER A 31 -18.79 0.39 7.99
C SER A 31 -17.60 0.01 8.86
N ALA A 32 -16.47 -0.30 8.23
CA ALA A 32 -15.19 -0.48 8.90
C ALA A 32 -14.59 0.85 9.38
N ASP A 33 -15.13 2.00 8.95
CA ASP A 33 -14.57 3.32 9.28
C ASP A 33 -14.52 3.57 10.80
N VAL A 34 -15.49 3.01 11.53
CA VAL A 34 -15.58 3.14 12.99
C VAL A 34 -14.38 2.53 13.72
N VAL A 35 -13.62 1.63 13.07
CA VAL A 35 -12.42 1.01 13.66
C VAL A 35 -11.13 1.70 13.26
N ILE A 36 -11.14 2.62 12.28
CA ILE A 36 -9.93 3.29 11.79
C ILE A 36 -9.26 4.08 12.91
N ASP A 37 -10.00 4.96 13.58
CA ASP A 37 -9.43 5.79 14.65
C ASP A 37 -8.97 4.97 15.88
N PRO A 38 -9.76 4.01 16.39
CA PRO A 38 -9.29 3.08 17.42
C PRO A 38 -8.03 2.32 17.04
N TYR A 39 -7.89 1.90 15.78
CA TYR A 39 -6.68 1.25 15.28
C TYR A 39 -5.46 2.19 15.41
N PHE A 40 -5.54 3.41 14.90
CA PHE A 40 -4.44 4.38 15.04
C PHE A 40 -4.14 4.73 16.50
N GLU A 41 -5.14 4.81 17.37
CA GLU A 41 -4.93 5.01 18.81
C GLU A 41 -4.14 3.83 19.41
N GLY A 42 -4.53 2.61 19.07
CA GLY A 42 -3.83 1.39 19.47
C GLY A 42 -2.37 1.42 19.05
N GLU A 43 -2.07 1.79 17.80
CA GLU A 43 -0.71 1.82 17.25
C GLU A 43 0.23 2.84 17.92
N LYS A 44 -0.29 3.84 18.64
CA LYS A 44 0.56 4.79 19.38
C LYS A 44 1.49 4.11 20.38
N ARG A 45 1.09 2.96 20.91
CA ARG A 45 1.91 2.17 21.85
C ARG A 45 3.19 1.60 21.23
N LEU A 46 3.30 1.58 19.90
CA LEU A 46 4.49 1.14 19.17
C LEU A 46 5.46 2.30 18.87
N ILE A 47 5.13 3.53 19.30
CA ILE A 47 5.96 4.70 19.07
C ILE A 47 7.01 4.80 20.19
N TYR A 48 8.14 4.13 20.00
CA TYR A 48 9.23 4.12 20.99
C TYR A 48 10.22 5.30 20.82
N TYR A 49 10.45 5.75 19.59
CA TYR A 49 11.56 6.65 19.24
C TYR A 49 11.13 7.90 18.47
N LYS A 50 10.01 8.52 18.87
CA LYS A 50 9.42 9.66 18.16
C LYS A 50 10.41 10.82 17.91
N ASP A 51 11.20 11.18 18.93
CA ASP A 51 12.17 12.28 18.83
C ASP A 51 13.30 11.99 17.83
N ILE A 52 13.67 10.72 17.68
CA ILE A 52 14.65 10.27 16.69
C ILE A 52 14.02 10.29 15.30
N ASN A 53 12.80 9.76 15.17
CA ASN A 53 12.05 9.77 13.91
C ASN A 53 11.90 11.20 13.36
N MET A 54 11.59 12.17 14.21
CA MET A 54 11.43 13.58 13.81
C MET A 54 12.71 14.23 13.26
N LYS A 55 13.88 13.72 13.64
CA LYS A 55 15.18 14.28 13.22
C LYS A 55 15.85 13.45 12.13
N THR A 56 15.19 12.40 11.65
CA THR A 56 15.80 11.49 10.69
C THR A 56 16.00 12.17 9.33
N PRO A 57 17.18 12.04 8.70
CA PRO A 57 17.37 12.46 7.32
C PRO A 57 16.82 11.45 6.31
N LEU A 58 16.32 10.30 6.79
CA LEU A 58 15.85 9.22 5.91
C LEU A 58 14.62 9.65 5.12
N LYS A 59 14.69 9.43 3.81
CA LYS A 59 13.59 9.55 2.86
C LYS A 59 13.12 8.16 2.44
N ILE A 60 11.80 7.99 2.41
CA ILE A 60 11.12 6.73 2.13
C ILE A 60 10.23 6.95 0.91
N THR A 61 10.45 6.17 -0.13
CA THR A 61 9.52 6.08 -1.25
C THR A 61 8.46 5.04 -0.96
N TYR A 62 7.19 5.37 -1.20
CA TYR A 62 6.06 4.52 -0.89
C TYR A 62 5.16 4.29 -2.11
N SER A 63 4.77 3.03 -2.33
CA SER A 63 3.76 2.68 -3.32
C SER A 63 2.62 1.86 -2.71
N ALA A 64 1.38 2.23 -3.02
CA ALA A 64 0.20 1.48 -2.64
C ALA A 64 -0.23 0.44 -3.70
N PHE A 65 0.49 0.35 -4.83
CA PHE A 65 0.11 -0.50 -5.98
C PHE A 65 -1.35 -0.34 -6.40
N HIS A 66 -1.83 0.92 -6.44
CA HIS A 66 -3.24 1.26 -6.72
C HIS A 66 -4.24 0.72 -5.68
N GLY A 67 -3.76 0.49 -4.47
CA GLY A 67 -4.54 0.05 -3.33
C GLY A 67 -5.07 1.17 -2.45
N VAL A 68 -5.65 0.76 -1.34
CA VAL A 68 -6.22 1.65 -0.32
C VAL A 68 -5.16 2.21 0.65
N GLY A 69 -3.96 1.61 0.66
CA GLY A 69 -2.95 1.79 1.72
C GLY A 69 -2.41 3.21 1.90
N PHE A 70 -2.36 4.04 0.85
CA PHE A 70 -1.65 5.32 0.88
C PHE A 70 -2.11 6.27 1.99
N LEU A 71 -3.43 6.47 2.15
CA LEU A 71 -3.97 7.38 3.15
C LEU A 71 -3.62 6.92 4.57
N TYR A 72 -3.66 5.61 4.81
CA TYR A 72 -3.37 5.00 6.10
C TYR A 72 -1.88 5.04 6.41
N ALA A 73 -1.02 4.67 5.44
CA ALA A 73 0.43 4.74 5.57
C ALA A 73 0.89 6.18 5.85
N LYS A 74 0.35 7.15 5.11
CA LYS A 74 0.64 8.58 5.32
C LYS A 74 0.28 9.02 6.74
N ARG A 75 -0.92 8.66 7.23
CA ARG A 75 -1.36 8.97 8.60
C ARG A 75 -0.42 8.33 9.64
N MET A 76 0.01 7.09 9.40
CA MET A 76 0.92 6.38 10.30
C MET A 76 2.30 7.04 10.40
N ILE A 77 2.88 7.40 9.26
CA ILE A 77 4.16 8.13 9.15
C ILE A 77 4.13 9.41 9.98
N GLN A 78 3.07 10.22 9.84
CA GLN A 78 2.89 11.45 10.62
C GLN A 78 2.74 11.16 12.12
N GLN A 79 1.96 10.13 12.48
CA GLN A 79 1.72 9.76 13.87
C GLN A 79 3.02 9.32 14.58
N PHE A 80 3.85 8.54 13.89
CA PHE A 80 5.16 8.06 14.35
C PHE A 80 6.24 9.16 14.38
N GLY A 81 5.92 10.36 13.88
CA GLY A 81 6.79 11.53 13.94
C GLY A 81 7.78 11.65 12.79
N PHE A 82 7.65 10.87 11.72
CA PHE A 82 8.51 11.03 10.55
C PHE A 82 8.16 12.32 9.79
N PRO A 83 9.14 13.05 9.23
CA PRO A 83 8.88 14.22 8.41
C PRO A 83 8.05 13.84 7.17
N ILE A 84 6.94 14.54 6.95
CA ILE A 84 6.00 14.18 5.88
C ILE A 84 6.60 14.45 4.49
N ASP A 85 7.49 15.42 4.38
CA ASP A 85 8.27 15.76 3.20
C ASP A 85 9.34 14.70 2.86
N HIS A 86 9.64 13.82 3.81
CA HIS A 86 10.50 12.65 3.58
C HIS A 86 9.73 11.40 3.12
N PHE A 87 8.39 11.44 3.12
CA PHE A 87 7.54 10.35 2.65
C PHE A 87 7.06 10.62 1.22
N ILE A 88 7.76 10.00 0.27
CA ILE A 88 7.63 10.25 -1.17
C ILE A 88 6.72 9.19 -1.80
N SER A 89 5.52 9.57 -2.17
CA SER A 89 4.63 8.65 -2.87
C SER A 89 5.01 8.47 -4.34
N VAL A 90 4.93 7.24 -4.84
CA VAL A 90 4.87 6.92 -6.28
C VAL A 90 3.50 7.37 -6.78
N LYS A 91 3.44 8.54 -7.42
CA LYS A 91 2.18 9.21 -7.75
C LYS A 91 1.29 8.41 -8.68
N GLU A 92 1.91 7.69 -9.62
CA GLU A 92 1.21 6.83 -10.58
C GLU A 92 0.51 5.64 -9.92
N GLN A 93 0.90 5.27 -8.69
CA GLN A 93 0.38 4.10 -7.96
C GLN A 93 -0.25 4.49 -6.61
N GLN A 94 -0.48 5.78 -6.38
CA GLN A 94 -0.91 6.32 -5.09
C GLN A 94 -2.39 6.07 -4.82
N ASP A 95 -3.24 6.33 -5.82
CA ASP A 95 -4.69 6.33 -5.67
C ASP A 95 -5.29 4.99 -6.13
N PRO A 96 -6.41 4.55 -5.55
CA PRO A 96 -7.08 3.32 -5.95
C PRO A 96 -7.43 3.29 -7.45
N ASP A 97 -7.02 2.24 -8.14
CA ASP A 97 -7.31 2.00 -9.55
C ASP A 97 -7.61 0.51 -9.76
N PRO A 98 -8.87 0.13 -9.99
CA PRO A 98 -9.27 -1.27 -10.14
C PRO A 98 -8.73 -1.94 -11.40
N ASP A 99 -8.30 -1.15 -12.40
CA ASP A 99 -7.72 -1.67 -13.63
C ASP A 99 -6.20 -1.93 -13.49
N PHE A 100 -5.59 -1.51 -12.37
CA PHE A 100 -4.16 -1.63 -12.09
C PHE A 100 -3.29 -1.17 -13.27
N SER A 101 -3.54 0.04 -13.75
CA SER A 101 -3.01 0.57 -15.03
C SER A 101 -1.48 0.49 -15.19
N THR A 102 -0.72 0.43 -14.09
CA THR A 102 0.74 0.33 -14.11
C THR A 102 1.28 -1.07 -13.78
N LEU A 103 0.46 -1.99 -13.26
CA LEU A 103 0.89 -3.30 -12.75
C LEU A 103 -0.08 -4.40 -13.17
N LYS A 104 0.39 -5.33 -14.00
CA LYS A 104 -0.42 -6.49 -14.39
C LYS A 104 -0.76 -7.43 -13.22
N PHE A 105 0.15 -7.54 -12.26
CA PHE A 105 0.01 -8.35 -11.06
C PHE A 105 0.50 -7.51 -9.87
N PRO A 106 -0.41 -6.79 -9.18
CA PRO A 106 -0.06 -5.89 -8.08
C PRO A 106 0.22 -6.69 -6.80
N ASN A 107 1.26 -7.53 -6.80
CA ASN A 107 1.72 -8.24 -5.62
C ASN A 107 3.21 -7.91 -5.39
N PRO A 108 3.58 -7.38 -4.21
CA PRO A 108 4.99 -7.12 -3.87
C PRO A 108 5.91 -8.34 -4.00
N GLU A 109 5.41 -9.56 -3.84
CA GLU A 109 6.22 -10.78 -4.00
C GLU A 109 6.76 -11.00 -5.43
N GLU A 110 6.21 -10.31 -6.43
CA GLU A 110 6.73 -10.31 -7.81
C GLU A 110 8.10 -9.59 -7.93
N GLY A 111 8.59 -9.00 -6.84
CA GLY A 111 9.96 -8.53 -6.70
C GLY A 111 10.27 -7.31 -7.57
N HIS A 112 11.40 -7.37 -8.27
CA HIS A 112 11.95 -6.23 -9.02
C HIS A 112 10.97 -5.65 -10.05
N LYS A 113 10.12 -6.47 -10.68
CA LYS A 113 9.23 -6.04 -11.77
C LYS A 113 8.22 -5.00 -11.30
N VAL A 114 7.60 -5.22 -10.15
CA VAL A 114 6.55 -4.36 -9.59
C VAL A 114 7.12 -3.09 -8.94
N LEU A 115 8.42 -3.10 -8.58
CA LEU A 115 9.10 -1.98 -7.96
C LEU A 115 9.75 -0.99 -8.93
N THR A 116 9.65 -1.19 -10.25
CA THR A 116 10.31 -0.33 -11.25
C THR A 116 10.00 1.17 -11.08
N LEU A 117 8.73 1.52 -10.89
CA LEU A 117 8.32 2.91 -10.63
C LEU A 117 8.78 3.42 -9.27
N SER A 118 8.83 2.55 -8.27
CA SER A 118 9.36 2.85 -6.94
C SER A 118 10.86 3.16 -6.98
N PHE A 119 11.66 2.37 -7.71
CA PHE A 119 13.09 2.64 -7.89
C PHE A 119 13.33 3.99 -8.56
N LYS A 120 12.62 4.27 -9.66
CA LYS A 120 12.72 5.55 -10.36
C LYS A 120 12.35 6.73 -9.46
N THR A 121 11.27 6.60 -8.69
CA THR A 121 10.83 7.63 -7.74
C THR A 121 11.85 7.82 -6.62
N ALA A 122 12.42 6.74 -6.09
CA ALA A 122 13.43 6.79 -5.05
C ALA A 122 14.71 7.47 -5.54
N ASP A 123 15.21 7.12 -6.72
CA ASP A 123 16.39 7.74 -7.31
C ASP A 123 16.18 9.24 -7.58
N ALA A 124 15.02 9.63 -8.10
CA ALA A 124 14.71 11.03 -8.38
C ALA A 124 14.62 11.91 -7.12
N ASN A 125 14.26 11.33 -5.97
CA ASN A 125 14.05 12.08 -4.72
C ASN A 125 15.15 11.85 -3.67
N GLY A 126 16.11 10.98 -3.97
CA GLY A 126 17.18 10.59 -3.05
C GLY A 126 16.67 9.77 -1.85
N SER A 127 15.67 8.91 -2.06
CA SER A 127 15.18 7.98 -1.04
C SER A 127 16.11 6.77 -0.93
N SER A 128 16.44 6.41 0.31
CA SER A 128 17.25 5.21 0.59
C SER A 128 16.41 3.96 0.79
N PHE A 129 15.12 4.13 1.11
CA PHE A 129 14.19 3.04 1.36
C PHE A 129 12.98 3.14 0.44
N ILE A 130 12.49 1.97 0.04
CA ILE A 130 11.21 1.78 -0.63
C ILE A 130 10.35 0.89 0.24
N ILE A 131 9.09 1.28 0.39
CA ILE A 131 8.04 0.48 0.99
C ILE A 131 6.95 0.31 -0.07
N ALA A 132 6.49 -0.92 -0.31
CA ALA A 132 5.35 -1.18 -1.16
C ALA A 132 4.34 -2.07 -0.44
N ASN A 133 3.06 -1.73 -0.56
CA ASN A 133 1.96 -2.59 -0.13
C ASN A 133 1.29 -3.24 -1.32
N ASP A 134 0.69 -4.41 -1.12
CA ASP A 134 -0.36 -4.90 -2.00
C ASP A 134 -1.65 -4.07 -1.87
N PRO A 135 -2.63 -4.23 -2.78
CA PRO A 135 -3.76 -3.31 -2.88
C PRO A 135 -4.65 -3.20 -1.63
N ASP A 136 -4.75 -4.26 -0.83
CA ASP A 136 -5.47 -4.33 0.45
C ASP A 136 -4.60 -3.97 1.67
N ALA A 137 -3.31 -3.75 1.47
CA ALA A 137 -2.35 -3.22 2.43
C ALA A 137 -2.11 -4.08 3.68
N ASP A 138 -2.28 -5.40 3.58
CA ASP A 138 -1.94 -6.33 4.65
C ASP A 138 -0.54 -6.95 4.51
N ARG A 139 0.07 -6.85 3.31
CA ARG A 139 1.46 -7.26 3.05
C ARG A 139 2.34 -6.08 2.70
N ILE A 140 3.62 -6.21 3.05
CA ILE A 140 4.63 -5.18 2.84
C ILE A 140 5.88 -5.76 2.21
N GLN A 141 6.40 -5.02 1.23
CA GLN A 141 7.72 -5.15 0.66
C GLN A 141 8.62 -4.04 1.15
N ILE A 142 9.88 -4.37 1.42
CA ILE A 142 10.90 -3.36 1.70
C ILE A 142 12.07 -3.56 0.75
N ALA A 143 12.57 -2.45 0.22
CA ALA A 143 13.85 -2.43 -0.47
C ALA A 143 14.75 -1.30 0.04
N GLU A 144 16.04 -1.57 0.19
CA GLU A 144 17.06 -0.61 0.60
C GLU A 144 18.07 -0.38 -0.52
N LYS A 145 18.47 0.88 -0.72
CA LYS A 145 19.52 1.25 -1.66
C LYS A 145 20.90 1.00 -1.07
N GLU A 146 21.73 0.23 -1.77
CA GLU A 146 23.13 0.03 -1.37
C GLU A 146 23.99 1.28 -1.60
N LYS A 147 25.02 1.46 -0.75
CA LYS A 147 25.86 2.67 -0.75
C LYS A 147 26.90 2.70 -1.87
N GLU A 148 27.32 1.54 -2.38
CA GLU A 148 28.43 1.43 -3.35
C GLU A 148 28.00 1.09 -4.78
N CYS A 149 26.75 0.65 -4.97
CA CYS A 149 26.14 0.42 -6.28
C CYS A 149 24.72 0.97 -6.28
N VAL A 150 24.24 1.46 -7.43
CA VAL A 150 22.84 1.86 -7.60
C VAL A 150 21.99 0.59 -7.74
N SER A 151 21.87 -0.13 -6.62
CA SER A 151 21.20 -1.42 -6.52
C SER A 151 20.29 -1.40 -5.30
N PHE A 152 19.11 -2.00 -5.43
CA PHE A 152 18.18 -2.18 -4.31
C PHE A 152 18.18 -3.64 -3.85
N PHE A 153 18.28 -3.84 -2.54
CA PHE A 153 18.18 -5.14 -1.89
C PHE A 153 16.75 -5.34 -1.43
N TYR A 154 16.16 -6.43 -1.87
CA TYR A 154 14.77 -6.77 -1.60
C TYR A 154 14.66 -7.73 -0.42
N PHE A 155 13.82 -7.38 0.55
CA PHE A 155 13.44 -8.24 1.66
C PHE A 155 12.03 -8.81 1.42
N PRO A 156 11.88 -10.12 1.20
CA PRO A 156 10.56 -10.73 1.02
C PRO A 156 9.69 -10.56 2.27
N SER A 157 8.37 -10.57 2.06
CA SER A 157 7.38 -10.60 3.14
C SER A 157 7.65 -11.77 4.08
N ILE A 158 7.41 -11.53 5.38
CA ILE A 158 7.53 -12.52 6.47
C ILE A 158 6.35 -13.48 6.49
#